data_AF-A0A2E1NVB5-F1
#
_entry.id   AF-A0A2E1NVB5-F1
#
_cell.length_a   1.000
_cell.length_b   1.000
_cell.length_c   1.000
_cell.angle_alpha   90.00
_cell.angle_beta   90.00
_cell.angle_gamma   90.00
#
_symmetry.space_group_name_H-M   'P 1'
#
loop_
_entity.id
_entity.type
_entity.pdbx_description
1 polymer ?
#
loop_
_entity_poly.entity_id
_entity_poly.type
_entity_poly.pdbx_seq_one_letter_code
_entity_poly.pdbx_strand_id
1 'polypeptide(L)'
;MNNQRERSMPSLDSQNNIETLRRICPTCEACCGLVMEVDRDEQKIISIKGDPDDHRSKGYVCAKSQAFNYIYEDGERLRHPVKKTANGWEAISWDEALDTIAEKFTHIRDKYGKDALSMYVGNPLGHDFAAGIYLQ
;
A
#
# COMPACT_ATOMS: atom_id res chain seq x y z
N MET A 1 -41.96 -22.12 -25.66
CA MET A 1 -40.81 -22.88 -25.15
C MET A 1 -39.81 -21.89 -24.54
N ASN A 2 -39.86 -21.78 -23.21
CA ASN A 2 -38.75 -21.71 -22.25
C ASN A 2 -37.32 -21.74 -22.84
N ASN A 3 -36.29 -21.08 -22.29
CA ASN A 3 -36.10 -20.32 -21.05
C ASN A 3 -34.62 -19.85 -21.03
N GLN A 4 -34.31 -18.85 -20.20
CA GLN A 4 -32.98 -18.56 -19.62
C GLN A 4 -31.93 -17.81 -20.46
N ARG A 5 -31.93 -16.47 -20.35
CA ARG A 5 -30.73 -15.67 -20.00
C ARG A 5 -31.12 -14.36 -19.32
N GLU A 6 -31.84 -14.44 -18.21
CA GLU A 6 -31.84 -13.36 -17.22
C GLU A 6 -31.00 -13.87 -16.05
N ARG A 7 -29.70 -13.58 -16.08
CA ARG A 7 -28.94 -13.50 -14.83
C ARG A 7 -29.34 -12.15 -14.24
N SER A 8 -30.39 -12.16 -13.42
CA SER A 8 -30.66 -11.07 -12.51
C SER A 8 -29.38 -10.84 -11.69
N MET A 9 -28.76 -9.68 -11.87
CA MET A 9 -27.83 -9.18 -10.87
C MET A 9 -28.63 -9.04 -9.58
N PRO A 10 -28.15 -9.58 -8.45
CA PRO A 10 -28.80 -9.32 -7.18
C PRO A 10 -28.88 -7.80 -7.02
N SER A 11 -30.06 -7.31 -6.66
CA SER A 11 -30.28 -5.92 -6.29
C SER A 11 -29.24 -5.56 -5.25
N LEU A 12 -28.34 -4.63 -5.57
CA LEU A 12 -27.43 -4.05 -4.61
C LEU A 12 -28.30 -3.33 -3.59
N ASP A 13 -28.52 -4.00 -2.46
CA ASP A 13 -29.20 -3.43 -1.31
C ASP A 13 -28.52 -2.09 -0.97
N SER A 14 -29.37 -1.11 -0.73
CA SER A 14 -29.05 0.29 -0.57
C SER A 14 -28.34 0.63 0.76
N GLN A 15 -27.25 -0.08 1.10
CA GLN A 15 -26.54 0.11 2.38
C GLN A 15 -25.00 -0.02 2.34
N ASN A 16 -24.34 0.06 1.18
CA ASN A 16 -22.86 0.07 1.18
C ASN A 16 -22.33 1.49 0.89
N ASN A 17 -21.53 2.03 1.81
CA ASN A 17 -20.76 3.26 1.62
C ASN A 17 -19.57 3.00 0.67
N ILE A 18 -19.89 2.77 -0.60
CA ILE A 18 -18.90 2.51 -1.66
C ILE A 18 -18.37 3.84 -2.16
N GLU A 19 -17.08 4.07 -1.96
CA GLU A 19 -16.37 5.23 -2.49
C GLU A 19 -15.56 4.85 -3.72
N THR A 20 -15.66 5.67 -4.79
CA THR A 20 -14.80 5.57 -5.96
C THR A 20 -13.57 6.47 -5.78
N LEU A 21 -12.39 5.88 -5.80
CA LEU A 21 -11.11 6.54 -5.61
C LEU A 21 -10.26 6.47 -6.88
N ARG A 22 -9.62 7.58 -7.24
CA ARG A 22 -8.56 7.61 -8.26
C ARG A 22 -7.19 7.58 -7.61
N ARG A 23 -6.32 6.66 -8.04
CA ARG A 23 -4.98 6.46 -7.47
C ARG A 23 -3.97 6.17 -8.57
N ILE A 24 -2.70 6.35 -8.25
CA ILE A 24 -1.58 5.97 -9.10
C ILE A 24 -1.08 4.60 -8.63
N CYS A 25 -0.84 3.68 -9.56
CA CYS A 25 -0.21 2.39 -9.29
C CYS A 25 1.24 2.60 -8.83
N PRO A 26 1.62 2.20 -7.59
CA PRO A 26 2.95 2.47 -7.03
C PRO A 26 4.02 1.44 -7.42
N THR A 27 3.71 0.46 -8.28
CA THR A 27 4.59 -0.71 -8.47
C THR A 27 5.82 -0.46 -9.32
N CYS A 28 5.69 0.32 -10.40
CA CYS A 28 6.78 0.58 -11.34
C CYS A 28 6.68 2.00 -11.91
N GLU A 29 7.72 2.42 -12.61
CA GLU A 29 7.92 3.76 -13.16
C GLU A 29 6.87 4.18 -14.18
N ALA A 30 6.06 3.22 -14.64
CA ALA A 30 4.90 3.54 -15.43
C ALA A 30 3.97 4.47 -14.62
N CYS A 31 3.64 4.18 -13.36
CA CYS A 31 2.65 4.98 -12.61
C CYS A 31 1.28 5.00 -13.34
N CYS A 32 0.63 3.85 -13.55
CA CYS A 32 -0.68 3.78 -14.21
C CYS A 32 -1.80 4.38 -13.35
N GLY A 33 -2.70 5.14 -13.97
CA GLY A 33 -3.91 5.61 -13.31
C GLY A 33 -4.86 4.46 -13.04
N LEU A 34 -5.39 4.42 -11.82
CA LEU A 34 -6.32 3.40 -11.33
C LEU A 34 -7.61 4.06 -10.83
N VAL A 35 -8.73 3.40 -11.09
CA VAL A 35 -10.01 3.64 -10.43
C VAL A 35 -10.30 2.45 -9.53
N MET A 36 -10.56 2.74 -8.25
CA MET A 36 -10.81 1.75 -7.22
C MET A 36 -12.18 2.00 -6.59
N GLU A 37 -12.94 0.93 -6.36
CA GLU A 37 -14.15 0.98 -5.55
C GLU A 37 -13.83 0.38 -4.18
N VAL A 38 -14.12 1.12 -3.11
CA VAL A 38 -13.79 0.72 -1.74
C VAL A 38 -15.04 0.80 -0.88
N ASP A 39 -15.34 -0.29 -0.18
CA ASP A 39 -16.34 -0.29 0.88
C ASP A 39 -15.73 0.36 2.13
N ARG A 40 -16.25 1.52 2.53
CA ARG A 40 -15.75 2.23 3.72
C ARG A 40 -16.19 1.60 5.03
N ASP A 41 -17.31 0.91 5.05
CA ASP A 41 -17.83 0.31 6.27
C ASP A 41 -17.07 -1.00 6.55
N GLU A 42 -16.81 -1.79 5.52
CA GLU A 42 -16.02 -3.03 5.64
C GLU A 42 -14.50 -2.81 5.53
N GLN A 43 -14.05 -1.62 5.13
CA GLN A 43 -12.64 -1.32 4.81
C GLN A 43 -12.04 -2.30 3.78
N LYS A 44 -12.82 -2.65 2.75
CA LYS A 44 -12.45 -3.62 1.71
C LYS A 44 -12.38 -3.00 0.33
N ILE A 45 -11.46 -3.51 -0.49
CA ILE A 45 -11.36 -3.13 -1.90
C ILE A 45 -12.31 -4.04 -2.69
N ILE A 46 -13.30 -3.44 -3.36
CA ILE A 46 -14.30 -4.15 -4.16
C ILE A 46 -13.75 -4.38 -5.57
N SER A 47 -13.15 -3.35 -6.18
CA SER A 47 -12.62 -3.45 -7.53
C SER A 47 -11.42 -2.53 -7.76
N ILE A 48 -10.53 -2.95 -8.67
CA ILE A 48 -9.39 -2.16 -9.16
C ILE A 48 -9.37 -2.26 -10.68
N LYS A 49 -9.51 -1.11 -11.34
CA LYS A 49 -9.51 -0.99 -12.80
C LYS A 49 -8.53 0.10 -13.23
N GLY A 50 -8.10 0.08 -14.49
CA GLY A 50 -7.37 1.21 -15.05
C GLY A 50 -8.29 2.41 -15.24
N ASP A 51 -7.79 3.61 -14.98
CA ASP A 51 -8.52 4.87 -15.22
C ASP A 51 -8.51 5.20 -16.73
N PRO A 52 -9.67 5.19 -17.42
CA PRO A 52 -9.75 5.57 -18.83
C PRO A 52 -9.34 7.02 -19.09
N ASP A 53 -9.50 7.89 -18.09
CA ASP A 53 -9.21 9.32 -18.19
C ASP A 53 -7.72 9.63 -17.90
N ASP A 54 -6.93 8.64 -17.48
CA ASP A 54 -5.51 8.83 -17.25
C ASP A 54 -4.78 9.12 -18.57
N HIS A 55 -4.09 10.26 -18.61
CA HIS A 55 -3.46 10.79 -19.83
C HIS A 55 -2.41 9.84 -20.42
N ARG A 56 -1.81 8.98 -19.58
CA ARG A 56 -0.68 8.13 -19.96
C ARG A 56 -1.11 6.70 -20.20
N SER A 57 -1.80 6.08 -19.25
CA SER A 57 -2.23 4.69 -19.35
C SER A 57 -3.54 4.49 -20.12
N LYS A 58 -4.43 5.50 -20.20
CA LYS A 58 -5.70 5.42 -20.95
C LYS A 58 -6.50 4.14 -20.65
N GLY A 59 -6.59 3.79 -19.37
CA GLY A 59 -7.24 2.56 -18.89
C GLY A 59 -6.41 1.27 -18.98
N TYR A 60 -5.25 1.27 -19.63
CA TYR A 60 -4.41 0.08 -19.74
C TYR A 60 -3.60 -0.17 -18.46
N VAL A 61 -3.80 -1.35 -17.86
CA VAL A 61 -3.09 -1.79 -16.66
C VAL A 61 -2.68 -3.25 -16.79
N CYS A 62 -1.59 -3.64 -16.12
CA CYS A 62 -1.13 -5.03 -16.08
C CYS A 62 -1.71 -5.77 -14.86
N ALA A 63 -1.50 -7.09 -14.81
CA ALA A 63 -2.00 -7.92 -13.71
C ALA A 63 -1.48 -7.51 -12.31
N LYS A 64 -0.33 -6.80 -12.23
CA LYS A 64 0.26 -6.37 -10.95
C LYS A 64 -0.67 -5.45 -10.15
N SER A 65 -1.34 -4.50 -10.81
CA SER A 65 -2.23 -3.57 -10.10
C SER A 65 -3.52 -4.23 -9.63
N GLN A 66 -3.99 -5.26 -10.35
CA GLN A 66 -5.17 -6.02 -9.97
C GLN A 66 -4.92 -6.89 -8.74
N ALA A 67 -3.65 -7.22 -8.46
CA ALA A 67 -3.28 -8.07 -7.34
C ALA A 67 -3.19 -7.33 -5.99
N PHE A 68 -3.42 -6.01 -5.92
CA PHE A 68 -3.25 -5.25 -4.68
C PHE A 68 -4.18 -5.70 -3.55
N ASN A 69 -5.38 -6.21 -3.87
CA ASN A 69 -6.26 -6.71 -2.82
C ASN A 69 -5.63 -7.88 -2.06
N TYR A 70 -4.95 -8.80 -2.77
CA TYR A 70 -4.25 -9.93 -2.16
C TYR A 70 -3.14 -9.48 -1.21
N ILE A 71 -2.41 -8.42 -1.55
CA ILE A 71 -1.36 -7.87 -0.67
C ILE A 71 -1.98 -7.19 0.55
N TYR A 72 -3.07 -6.44 0.37
CA TYR A 72 -3.71 -5.71 1.45
C TYR A 72 -4.35 -6.64 2.49
N GLU A 73 -4.99 -7.70 2.01
CA GLU A 73 -5.69 -8.73 2.79
C GLU A 73 -4.77 -9.85 3.29
N ASP A 74 -3.48 -9.86 2.91
CA ASP A 74 -2.52 -10.86 3.38
C ASP A 74 -2.48 -10.90 4.92
N GLY A 75 -2.72 -12.10 5.47
CA GLY A 75 -2.71 -12.37 6.90
C GLY A 75 -1.33 -12.25 7.53
N GLU A 76 -0.27 -12.49 6.74
CA GLU A 76 1.13 -12.39 7.18
C GLU A 76 1.68 -10.97 7.03
N ARG A 77 0.88 -10.02 6.52
CA ARG A 77 1.29 -8.61 6.39
C ARG A 77 1.61 -8.03 7.77
N LEU A 78 2.80 -7.45 7.90
CA LEU A 78 3.21 -6.72 9.11
C LEU A 78 2.30 -5.50 9.33
N ARG A 79 1.71 -5.42 10.53
CA ARG A 79 0.82 -4.32 10.95
C ARG A 79 1.37 -3.50 12.12
N HIS A 80 2.44 -3.99 12.75
CA HIS A 80 3.09 -3.35 13.89
C HIS A 80 4.62 -3.45 13.75
N PRO A 81 5.38 -2.52 14.37
CA PRO A 81 6.82 -2.66 14.47
C PRO A 81 7.22 -3.95 15.21
N VAL A 82 8.34 -4.54 14.79
CA VAL A 82 8.90 -5.75 15.40
C VAL A 82 10.37 -5.55 15.73
N LYS A 83 10.80 -6.11 16.86
CA LYS A 83 12.16 -6.01 17.39
C LYS A 83 12.77 -7.39 17.51
N LYS A 84 14.02 -7.53 17.07
CA LYS A 84 14.79 -8.76 17.24
C LYS A 84 15.31 -8.85 18.66
N THR A 85 15.00 -9.94 19.34
CA THR A 85 15.47 -10.30 20.68
C THR A 85 16.34 -11.56 20.61
N ALA A 86 16.85 -12.02 21.76
CA ALA A 86 17.59 -13.28 21.84
C ALA A 86 16.69 -14.50 21.51
N ASN A 87 15.38 -14.38 21.67
CA ASN A 87 14.41 -15.47 21.51
C ASN A 87 13.65 -15.42 20.19
N GLY A 88 13.83 -14.37 19.37
CA GLY A 88 13.15 -14.25 18.09
C GLY A 88 12.75 -12.82 17.74
N TRP A 89 11.61 -12.67 17.08
CA TRP A 89 11.02 -11.37 16.76
C TRP A 89 9.80 -11.14 17.65
N GLU A 90 9.74 -9.97 18.27
CA GLU A 90 8.66 -9.59 19.18
C GLU A 90 8.03 -8.28 18.69
N ALA A 91 6.70 -8.19 18.76
CA ALA A 91 5.97 -6.98 18.42
C ALA A 91 6.18 -5.92 19.52
N ILE A 92 6.37 -4.67 19.11
CA ILE A 92 6.58 -3.53 20.01
C ILE A 92 5.68 -2.35 19.61
N SER A 93 5.56 -1.35 20.49
CA SER A 93 4.84 -0.12 20.18
C SER A 93 5.61 0.77 19.19
N TRP A 94 4.91 1.71 18.56
CA TRP A 94 5.55 2.72 17.73
C TRP A 94 6.50 3.62 18.53
N ASP A 95 6.11 4.03 19.73
CA ASP A 95 6.95 4.85 20.60
C ASP A 95 8.26 4.11 20.95
N GLU A 96 8.19 2.86 21.39
CA GLU A 96 9.40 2.06 21.70
C GLU A 96 10.28 1.87 20.46
N ALA A 97 9.67 1.64 19.30
CA ALA A 97 10.41 1.46 18.05
C ALA A 97 11.20 2.71 17.68
N LEU A 98 10.55 3.87 17.72
CA LEU A 98 11.16 5.16 17.38
C LEU A 98 12.24 5.54 18.39
N ASP A 99 11.99 5.38 19.69
CA ASP A 99 12.97 5.66 20.75
C ASP A 99 14.20 4.75 20.60
N THR A 100 13.99 3.45 20.42
CA THR A 100 15.08 2.47 20.24
C THR A 100 15.95 2.82 19.01
N ILE A 101 15.32 3.23 17.90
CA ILE A 101 16.04 3.63 16.68
C ILE A 101 16.82 4.92 16.93
N ALA A 102 16.19 5.94 17.51
CA ALA A 102 16.80 7.24 17.78
C ALA A 102 18.03 7.11 18.71
N GLU A 103 17.91 6.34 19.78
CA GLU A 103 19.02 6.05 20.70
C GLU A 103 20.20 5.38 19.99
N LYS A 104 19.94 4.33 19.22
CA LYS A 104 20.99 3.58 18.51
C LYS A 104 21.64 4.40 17.40
N PHE A 105 20.86 5.12 16.62
CA PHE A 105 21.37 6.02 15.57
C PHE A 105 22.28 7.10 16.17
N THR A 106 21.82 7.74 17.26
CA THR A 106 22.59 8.75 17.98
C THR A 106 23.89 8.18 18.51
N HIS A 107 23.85 7.02 19.17
CA HIS A 107 25.05 6.36 19.69
C HIS A 107 26.07 6.02 18.60
N ILE A 108 25.62 5.47 17.46
CA ILE A 108 26.51 5.13 16.33
C ILE A 108 27.14 6.40 15.74
N ARG A 109 26.33 7.44 15.52
CA ARG A 109 26.81 8.72 15.00
C ARG A 109 27.85 9.35 15.92
N ASP A 110 27.58 9.39 17.23
CA ASP A 110 28.45 10.06 18.19
C ASP A 110 29.77 9.30 18.37
N LYS A 111 29.75 7.97 18.21
CA LYS A 111 30.94 7.13 18.36
C LYS A 111 31.80 7.03 17.09
N TYR A 112 31.18 6.96 15.92
CA TYR A 112 31.85 6.65 14.65
C TYR A 112 31.76 7.76 13.61
N GLY A 113 31.05 8.85 13.91
CA GLY A 113 30.82 9.96 13.01
C GLY A 113 29.61 9.76 12.10
N LYS A 114 29.21 10.83 11.41
CA LYS A 114 28.04 10.86 10.51
C LYS A 114 28.15 9.89 9.33
N ASP A 115 29.37 9.62 8.86
CA ASP A 115 29.62 8.78 7.68
C ASP A 115 29.50 7.28 7.99
N ALA A 116 29.26 6.92 9.27
CA ALA A 116 28.91 5.56 9.69
C ALA A 116 27.42 5.23 9.51
N LEU A 117 26.59 6.21 9.12
CA LEU A 117 25.18 6.03 8.87
C LEU A 117 24.90 6.04 7.37
N SER A 118 23.98 5.16 6.95
CA SER A 118 23.48 5.12 5.58
C SER A 118 22.01 4.72 5.59
N MET A 119 21.29 5.14 4.56
CA MET A 119 19.90 4.79 4.34
C MET A 119 19.78 4.08 3.00
N TYR A 120 19.17 2.90 3.01
CA TYR A 120 18.75 2.24 1.79
C TYR A 120 17.26 2.45 1.60
N VAL A 121 16.92 3.08 0.48
CA VAL A 121 15.55 3.38 0.12
C VAL A 121 15.09 2.39 -0.95
N GLY A 122 14.01 1.67 -0.66
CA GLY A 122 13.41 0.71 -1.59
C GLY A 122 12.59 1.36 -2.71
N ASN A 123 12.17 0.51 -3.65
CA ASN A 123 11.38 0.87 -4.84
C ASN A 123 10.16 1.79 -4.63
N PRO A 124 9.35 1.71 -3.53
CA PRO A 124 8.15 2.55 -3.43
C PRO A 124 8.41 4.06 -3.44
N LEU A 125 9.61 4.53 -3.06
CA LEU A 125 9.94 5.97 -3.09
C LEU A 125 10.40 6.46 -4.47
N GLY A 126 10.80 5.57 -5.38
CA GLY A 126 11.19 5.96 -6.74
C GLY A 126 10.01 6.39 -7.62
N HIS A 127 8.79 6.07 -7.21
CA HIS A 127 7.56 6.27 -7.99
C HIS A 127 6.47 7.03 -7.22
N ASP A 128 6.77 7.43 -5.98
CA ASP A 128 5.96 8.32 -5.14
C ASP A 128 6.72 9.64 -4.93
N PHE A 129 6.39 10.62 -5.77
CA PHE A 129 7.03 11.93 -5.74
C PHE A 129 6.91 12.62 -4.37
N ALA A 130 5.77 12.46 -3.68
CA ALA A 130 5.55 13.08 -2.37
C ALA A 130 6.52 12.52 -1.33
N ALA A 131 6.79 11.22 -1.40
CA ALA A 131 7.68 10.57 -0.47
C ALA A 131 9.17 10.88 -0.76
N GLY A 132 9.52 11.24 -2.00
CA GLY A 132 10.84 11.77 -2.36
C GLY A 132 11.16 13.15 -1.78
N ILE A 133 10.15 13.98 -1.46
CA ILE A 133 10.34 15.31 -0.86
C ILE A 133 10.95 15.20 0.54
N TYR A 134 10.58 14.17 1.30
CA TYR A 134 11.08 13.95 2.67
C TYR A 134 12.50 13.38 2.74
N LEU A 135 13.11 13.06 1.60
CA LEU A 135 14.48 12.54 1.50
C LEU A 135 15.52 13.62 1.18
N GLN A 136 15.09 14.87 0.96
CA GLN A 136 15.95 16.01 0.64
C GLN A 136 16.45 16.74 1.88
#